data_AF-A0ABC9IEP5-F1
#
_entry.id   AF-A0ABC9IEP5-F1
#
_cell.length_a   1.000
_cell.length_b   1.000
_cell.length_c   1.000
_cell.angle_alpha   90.00
_cell.angle_beta   90.00
_cell.angle_gamma   90.00
#
_symmetry.space_group_name_H-M   'P 1'
#
loop_
_entity.id
_entity.type
_entity.pdbx_description
1 polymer ?
#
loop_
_entity_poly.entity_id
_entity_poly.type
_entity_poly.pdbx_seq_one_letter_code
_entity_poly.pdbx_strand_id
1 'polypeptide(L)' 'MGIVKISDALHDDLRLASLTMTRSINAQAEYWIKIGMLAEFHPELTYPQLVKKMMKDNALTLKEIVG' A
#
# COMPACT_ATOMS: atom_id res chain seq x y z
N MET A 1 4.59 4.87 -17.90
CA MET A 1 4.37 5.03 -16.45
C MET A 1 3.12 5.88 -16.28
N GLY A 2 2.05 5.35 -15.67
CA GLY A 2 0.84 6.13 -15.40
C GLY A 2 1.07 7.02 -14.18
N ILE A 3 0.79 8.32 -14.29
CA ILE A 3 0.91 9.26 -13.18
C ILE A 3 -0.45 9.32 -12.48
N VAL A 4 -0.48 8.97 -11.19
CA VAL A 4 -1.67 9.13 -10.35
C VAL A 4 -1.55 10.48 -9.64
N LYS A 5 -2.52 11.36 -9.85
CA LYS A 5 -2.60 12.64 -9.12
C LYS A 5 -3.22 12.40 -7.75
N ILE A 6 -2.60 12.94 -6.72
CA ILE A 6 -3.08 12.95 -5.33
C ILE A 6 -3.13 14.40 -4.83
N SER A 7 -3.82 14.65 -3.72
CA SER A 7 -3.82 15.97 -3.09
C SER A 7 -2.46 16.31 -2.51
N ASP A 8 -2.13 17.61 -2.46
CA ASP A 8 -0.87 18.10 -1.87
C ASP A 8 -0.72 17.66 -0.40
N ALA A 9 -1.82 17.68 0.36
CA ALA A 9 -1.84 17.21 1.75
C ALA A 9 -1.44 15.72 1.86
N LEU A 10 -1.95 14.85 0.98
CA LEU A 10 -1.58 13.43 1.00
C LEU A 10 -0.13 13.22 0.55
N HIS A 11 0.36 14.05 -0.36
CA HIS A 11 1.76 14.02 -0.77
C HIS A 11 2.71 14.40 0.38
N ASP A 12 2.34 15.38 1.20
CA ASP A 12 3.10 15.76 2.40
C ASP A 12 3.09 14.66 3.46
N ASP A 13 1.94 14.01 3.70
CA ASP A 13 1.83 12.86 4.60
C ASP A 13 2.71 11.69 4.13
N LEU A 14 2.71 11.40 2.83
CA LEU A 14 3.57 10.38 2.23
C LEU A 14 5.06 10.73 2.43
N ARG A 15 5.42 12.00 2.25
CA ARG A 15 6.78 12.47 2.47
C ARG A 15 7.21 12.26 3.92
N LEU A 16 6.38 12.66 4.88
CA LEU A 16 6.66 12.45 6.30
C LEU A 16 6.77 10.96 6.65
N ALA A 17 5.80 10.15 6.22
CA ALA A 17 5.80 8.71 6.45
C ALA A 17 7.03 8.01 5.82
N SER A 18 7.45 8.45 4.63
CA SER A 18 8.64 7.91 3.95
C SER A 18 9.92 8.13 4.75
N LEU A 19 10.05 9.28 5.41
CA LEU A 19 11.19 9.61 6.27
C LEU A 19 11.22 8.73 7.53
N THR A 20 10.06 8.52 8.17
CA THR A 20 9.96 7.70 9.40
C THR A 20 10.11 6.20 9.11
N MET A 21 9.60 5.74 7.97
CA MET A 21 9.59 4.32 7.59
C MET A 21 10.81 3.92 6.75
N THR A 22 11.78 4.83 6.57
CA THR A 22 13.05 4.63 5.85
C THR A 22 12.86 4.02 4.45
N ARG A 23 11.89 4.54 3.69
CA ARG A 23 11.58 4.07 2.33
C ARG A 23 11.35 5.24 1.37
N SER A 24 11.37 4.99 0.06
CA SER A 24 11.06 6.05 -0.90
C SER A 24 9.59 6.46 -0.83
N ILE A 25 9.27 7.69 -1.26
CA ILE A 25 7.89 8.18 -1.34
C ILE A 25 7.02 7.25 -2.19
N ASN A 26 7.56 6.78 -3.32
CA ASN A 26 6.86 5.83 -4.19
C ASN A 26 6.61 4.49 -3.49
N ALA A 27 7.60 3.96 -2.77
CA ALA A 27 7.44 2.70 -2.02
C ALA A 27 6.44 2.85 -0.85
N GLN A 28 6.37 4.03 -0.24
CA GLN A 28 5.36 4.34 0.77
C GLN A 28 3.95 4.44 0.15
N ALA A 29 3.82 5.09 -1.00
CA ALA A 29 2.55 5.19 -1.72
C ALA A 29 2.05 3.81 -2.17
N GLU A 30 2.93 3.00 -2.75
CA GLU A 30 2.63 1.63 -3.16
C GLU A 30 2.16 0.77 -1.97
N TYR A 31 2.83 0.90 -0.82
CA TYR A 31 2.45 0.20 0.40
C TYR A 31 1.04 0.56 0.87
N TRP A 32 0.70 1.85 0.94
CA TRP A 32 -0.65 2.28 1.34
C TRP A 32 -1.72 1.82 0.37
N ILE A 33 -1.44 1.87 -0.94
CA ILE A 33 -2.38 1.38 -1.97
C ILE A 33 -2.61 -0.13 -1.79
N LYS A 34 -1.55 -0.93 -1.63
CA LYS A 34 -1.66 -2.38 -1.45
C LYS A 34 -2.42 -2.75 -0.17
N ILE A 35 -2.12 -2.10 0.95
CA ILE A 35 -2.81 -2.35 2.21
C ILE A 35 -4.28 -1.93 2.14
N GLY A 36 -4.59 -0.79 1.53
CA GLY A 36 -5.98 -0.34 1.33
C GLY A 36 -6.78 -1.34 0.50
N MET A 37 -6.22 -1.80 -0.62
CA MET A 37 -6.85 -2.82 -1.44
C MET A 37 -7.05 -4.14 -0.67
N LEU A 38 -6.02 -4.63 0.04
CA LEU A 38 -6.14 -5.86 0.82
C LEU A 38 -7.19 -5.74 1.93
N ALA A 39 -7.31 -4.58 2.58
CA ALA A 39 -8.34 -4.34 3.59
C ALA A 39 -9.75 -4.32 2.98
N GLU A 40 -9.89 -3.84 1.73
CA GLU A 40 -11.16 -3.85 1.01
C GLU A 40 -11.58 -5.27 0.58
N PHE A 41 -10.63 -6.10 0.13
CA PHE A 41 -10.89 -7.50 -0.26
C PHE A 41 -10.99 -8.47 0.91
N HIS A 42 -10.35 -8.17 2.04
CA HIS A 42 -10.31 -9.01 3.23
C HIS A 42 -10.66 -8.23 4.50
N PRO A 43 -11.91 -7.74 4.63
CA PRO A 43 -12.34 -6.96 5.80
C PRO A 43 -12.29 -7.75 7.12
N GLU A 44 -12.23 -9.08 7.05
CA GLU A 44 -12.10 -9.98 8.20
C GLU A 44 -10.67 -10.05 8.77
N LEU A 45 -9.66 -9.62 8.01
CA LEU A 45 -8.27 -9.72 8.41
C LEU A 45 -7.83 -8.49 9.20
N THR A 46 -7.10 -8.74 10.29
CA THR A 46 -6.44 -7.69 11.07
C THR A 46 -5.23 -7.12 10.34
N TYR A 47 -4.84 -5.90 10.67
CA TYR A 47 -3.67 -5.25 10.06
C TYR A 47 -2.39 -6.11 10.05
N PRO A 48 -1.97 -6.80 11.14
CA PRO A 48 -0.82 -7.69 11.10
C PRO A 48 -0.98 -8.86 10.12
N GLN A 49 -2.20 -9.39 9.95
CA GLN A 49 -2.50 -10.44 8.98
C GLN A 49 -2.42 -9.91 7.54
N LEU A 50 -2.91 -8.69 7.29
CA LEU A 50 -2.79 -8.01 5.99
C LEU A 50 -1.32 -7.78 5.61
N VAL A 51 -0.50 -7.30 6.55
CA VAL A 51 0.94 -7.11 6.34
C VAL A 51 1.64 -8.45 6.05
N LYS A 52 1.30 -9.50 6.80
CA LYS A 52 1.84 -10.85 6.57
C LYS A 52 1.45 -11.40 5.20
N LYS A 53 0.22 -11.15 4.74
CA LYS A 53 -0.25 -11.52 3.40
C LYS A 53 0.51 -10.75 2.33
N MET A 54 0.68 -9.45 2.51
CA MET A 54 1.46 -8.59 1.61
C MET A 54 2.94 -9.00 1.51
N MET A 55 3.55 -9.45 2.60
CA MET A 55 4.94 -9.94 2.59
C MET A 55 5.10 -11.32 1.97
N LYS A 56 4.10 -12.20 2.10
CA LYS A 56 4.10 -13.51 1.45
C LYS A 56 3.96 -13.39 -0.06
N ASP A 57 3.04 -12.54 -0.48
CA ASP A 57 2.72 -12.34 -1.89
C ASP A 57 3.56 -11.17 -2.41
N ASN A 58 4.85 -11.43 -2.64
CA ASN A 58 5.87 -10.44 -3.04
C ASN A 58 5.53 -9.71 -4.35
N ALA A 59 4.46 -10.12 -5.03
CA ALA A 59 3.99 -9.61 -6.29
C ALA A 59 2.47 -9.39 -6.35
N LEU A 60 1.74 -9.16 -5.25
CA LEU A 60 0.27 -8.95 -5.26
C LEU A 60 -0.19 -8.05 -6.41
N THR A 61 -0.66 -8.69 -7.48
CA THR A 61 -1.37 -8.03 -8.56
C THR A 61 -2.86 -8.14 -8.31
N LEU A 62 -3.64 -7.17 -8.79
CA LEU A 62 -5.11 -7.24 -8.76
C LEU A 62 -5.64 -8.58 -9.29
N LYS A 63 -4.94 -9.18 -10.27
CA LYS A 63 -5.30 -10.48 -10.83
C LYS A 63 -5.18 -11.64 -9.84
N GLU A 64 -4.21 -11.62 -8.93
CA GLU A 64 -4.00 -12.68 -7.93
C GLU A 64 -4.86 -12.53 -6.68
N ILE A 65 -5.41 -11.31 -6.46
CA ILE A 65 -6.34 -11.05 -5.36
C ILE A 65 -7.78 -11.41 -5.76
N VAL A 66 -8.14 -11.15 -7.03
CA VAL A 66 -9.50 -11.35 -7.55
C VAL A 66 -9.68 -12.72 -8.23
N GLY A 67 -8.59 -13.38 -8.62
CA GLY A 67 -8.57 -14.62 -9.41
C GLY A 67 -8.00 -15.82 -8.66
#